data_AF-D7FU74-F1
#
_entry.id   AF-D7FU74-F1
#
_cell.length_a   1.000
_cell.length_b   1.000
_cell.length_c   1.000
_cell.angle_alpha   90.00
_cell.angle_beta   90.00
_cell.angle_gamma   90.00
#
_symmetry.space_group_name_H-M   'P 1'
#
loop_
_entity.id
_entity.type
_entity.pdbx_description
1 polymer ?
#
loop_
_entity_poly.entity_id
_entity_poly.type
_entity_poly.pdbx_seq_one_letter_code
_entity_poly.pdbx_strand_id
1 'polypeptide(L)'
;MSDFAQLAAKAKEDGVAAAAAPVDTTTETAAPASAAVDEGAGAAAEEESTAQFEPVVQLEEVEVKTHEEDEEVLWKMRAKLFIFGETLLNKGTGQKEWVERGIGEVKFLHGSSIR
;
A
#
# COMPACT_ATOMS: atom_id res chain seq x y z
N MET A 1 -15.76 2.21 45.03
CA MET A 1 -14.52 1.76 44.37
C MET A 1 -14.94 1.07 43.07
N SER A 2 -15.70 1.74 42.20
CA SER A 2 -15.42 3.01 41.52
C SER A 2 -14.39 2.81 40.42
N ASP A 3 -14.79 2.79 39.16
CA ASP A 3 -15.31 3.90 38.33
C ASP A 3 -14.19 4.27 37.35
N PHE A 4 -14.15 3.56 36.22
CA PHE A 4 -13.35 3.95 35.05
C PHE A 4 -14.19 3.82 33.78
N ALA A 5 -15.42 4.34 33.86
CA ALA A 5 -16.24 4.57 32.69
C ALA A 5 -15.93 5.95 32.11
N GLN A 6 -16.02 6.06 30.78
CA GLN A 6 -16.17 7.31 30.03
C GLN A 6 -15.03 8.35 30.15
N LEU A 7 -14.23 8.44 29.08
CA LEU A 7 -13.95 9.76 28.51
C LEU A 7 -14.13 9.69 26.99
N ALA A 8 -15.14 10.40 26.49
CA ALA A 8 -15.40 10.55 25.06
C ALA A 8 -15.25 12.03 24.69
N ALA A 9 -14.52 12.31 23.62
CA ALA A 9 -14.39 13.64 23.03
C ALA A 9 -14.46 13.52 21.50
N LYS A 10 -15.21 14.42 20.84
CA LYS A 10 -15.45 14.41 19.40
C LYS A 10 -15.25 15.80 18.82
N ALA A 11 -14.32 15.91 17.88
CA ALA A 11 -14.26 16.94 16.83
C ALA A 11 -14.11 16.14 15.52
N LYS A 12 -15.11 16.09 14.64
CA LYS A 12 -15.64 17.13 13.73
C LYS A 12 -14.69 17.33 12.55
N GLU A 13 -15.21 17.09 11.35
CA GLU A 13 -14.59 17.43 10.07
C GLU A 13 -14.46 18.95 9.88
N ASP A 14 -13.49 19.35 9.07
CA ASP A 14 -13.68 20.34 8.01
C ASP A 14 -12.80 19.91 6.81
N GLY A 15 -13.26 20.10 5.58
CA GLY A 15 -12.60 19.60 4.36
C GLY A 15 -12.52 20.65 3.26
N VAL A 16 -11.37 20.74 2.60
CA VAL A 16 -11.05 21.65 1.47
C VAL A 16 -10.19 20.83 0.50
N ALA A 17 -10.75 20.33 -0.60
CA ALA A 17 -10.93 20.99 -1.90
C ALA A 17 -9.62 21.12 -2.71
N ALA A 18 -9.68 20.77 -4.00
CA ALA A 18 -8.52 20.69 -4.89
C ALA A 18 -8.39 21.92 -5.79
N ALA A 19 -7.15 22.29 -6.17
CA ALA A 19 -6.86 23.07 -7.37
C ALA A 19 -5.38 22.91 -7.81
N ALA A 20 -5.13 23.21 -9.08
CA ALA A 20 -3.85 23.06 -9.80
C ALA A 20 -2.71 24.01 -9.33
N ALA A 21 -1.50 23.70 -9.78
CA ALA A 21 -0.36 24.63 -9.81
C ALA A 21 -0.57 25.75 -10.87
N PRO A 22 0.25 26.80 -10.84
CA PRO A 22 1.38 26.82 -11.79
C PRO A 22 2.73 27.26 -11.18
N VAL A 23 3.75 27.33 -12.03
CA VAL A 23 5.16 27.67 -11.75
C VAL A 23 5.53 29.10 -12.23
N ASP A 24 6.83 29.44 -12.23
CA ASP A 24 7.46 30.65 -12.84
C ASP A 24 7.27 32.01 -12.11
N THR A 25 8.23 32.97 -12.08
CA THR A 25 9.67 32.93 -12.46
C THR A 25 10.50 34.11 -11.88
N THR A 26 11.83 33.91 -11.75
CA THR A 26 12.98 34.88 -11.81
C THR A 26 12.94 36.29 -11.16
N THR A 27 14.04 36.71 -10.49
CA THR A 27 14.78 37.99 -10.70
C THR A 27 16.10 38.04 -9.90
N GLU A 28 17.22 38.26 -10.62
CA GLU A 28 18.46 39.07 -10.35
C GLU A 28 18.70 39.77 -8.98
N THR A 29 19.91 40.19 -8.52
CA THR A 29 21.34 40.21 -8.97
C THR A 29 22.18 40.66 -7.71
N ALA A 30 23.49 40.48 -7.48
CA ALA A 30 24.71 40.36 -8.30
C ALA A 30 25.83 39.48 -7.65
N ALA A 31 27.08 39.60 -8.13
CA ALA A 31 28.33 39.14 -7.47
C ALA A 31 29.28 40.32 -7.14
N PRO A 32 30.44 40.11 -6.46
CA PRO A 32 31.65 39.86 -7.25
C PRO A 32 32.74 38.93 -6.64
N ALA A 33 33.42 38.22 -7.55
CA ALA A 33 34.85 37.85 -7.57
C ALA A 33 35.58 37.28 -6.33
N SER A 34 36.03 36.02 -6.47
CA SER A 34 37.40 35.61 -6.12
C SER A 34 37.99 34.74 -7.25
N ALA A 35 39.30 34.49 -7.24
CA ALA A 35 40.05 34.03 -8.41
C ALA A 35 40.02 32.51 -8.66
N ALA A 36 40.30 32.12 -9.90
CA ALA A 36 40.27 30.74 -10.36
C ALA A 36 41.36 29.84 -9.75
N VAL A 37 40.99 28.57 -9.55
CA VAL A 37 41.90 27.43 -9.73
C VAL A 37 41.14 26.41 -10.57
N ASP A 38 41.75 25.95 -11.67
CA ASP A 38 41.25 24.85 -12.49
C ASP A 38 41.99 23.58 -12.10
N GLU A 39 41.25 22.56 -11.65
CA GLU A 39 41.64 21.15 -11.84
C GLU A 39 40.40 20.26 -11.70
N GLY A 40 40.23 19.32 -12.63
CA GLY A 40 38.95 18.65 -12.90
C GLY A 40 38.55 17.58 -11.87
N ALA A 41 37.97 18.01 -10.74
CA ALA A 41 37.10 17.15 -9.92
C ALA A 41 35.76 16.92 -10.64
N GLY A 42 35.77 16.10 -11.69
CA GLY A 42 34.59 15.78 -12.49
C GLY A 42 33.48 15.20 -11.62
N ALA A 43 32.36 15.91 -11.52
CA ALA A 43 31.16 15.37 -10.92
C ALA A 43 30.72 14.15 -11.75
N ALA A 44 30.81 12.96 -11.15
CA ALA A 44 30.25 11.76 -11.74
C ALA A 44 28.72 11.94 -11.80
N ALA A 45 28.22 12.30 -12.98
CA ALA A 45 26.79 12.29 -13.24
C ALA A 45 26.27 10.89 -12.94
N GLU A 46 25.16 10.79 -12.22
CA GLU A 46 24.54 9.50 -11.92
C GLU A 46 24.02 8.91 -13.24
N GLU A 47 24.77 7.95 -13.79
CA GLU A 47 24.53 7.40 -15.12
C GLU A 47 23.27 6.52 -15.09
N GLU A 48 22.14 7.11 -15.47
CA GLU A 48 20.83 6.45 -15.45
C GLU A 48 20.87 5.14 -16.27
N SER A 49 20.40 4.05 -15.67
CA SER A 49 20.50 2.71 -16.26
C SER A 49 19.71 2.60 -17.56
N THR A 50 20.41 2.58 -18.69
CA THR A 50 19.85 2.51 -20.04
C THR A 50 19.42 1.09 -20.46
N ALA A 51 19.07 0.21 -19.50
CA ALA A 51 18.75 -1.19 -19.77
C ALA A 51 17.33 -1.37 -20.37
N GLN A 52 17.23 -1.72 -21.66
CA GLN A 52 15.99 -2.22 -22.25
C GLN A 52 15.85 -3.73 -22.06
N PHE A 53 14.63 -4.21 -21.79
CA PHE A 53 14.31 -5.63 -21.65
C PHE A 53 13.23 -6.04 -22.66
N GLU A 54 13.50 -7.09 -23.43
CA GLU A 54 12.51 -7.71 -24.32
C GLU A 54 11.64 -8.71 -23.52
N PRO A 55 10.30 -8.70 -23.68
CA PRO A 55 9.43 -9.59 -22.92
C PRO A 55 9.55 -11.05 -23.41
N VAL A 56 10.11 -11.90 -22.55
CA VAL A 56 10.33 -13.35 -22.82
C VAL A 56 9.04 -14.13 -23.08
N VAL A 57 7.90 -13.65 -22.56
CA VAL A 57 6.57 -14.25 -22.74
C VAL A 57 5.56 -13.15 -23.03
N GLN A 58 4.73 -13.35 -24.04
CA GLN A 58 3.51 -12.57 -24.28
C GLN A 58 2.33 -13.37 -23.73
N LEU A 59 1.42 -12.69 -23.02
CA LEU A 59 0.22 -13.30 -22.43
C LEU A 59 -1.01 -12.81 -23.20
N GLU A 60 -1.91 -13.74 -23.54
CA GLU A 60 -3.23 -13.41 -24.09
C GLU A 60 -4.15 -12.90 -22.97
N GLU A 61 -5.13 -12.06 -23.32
CA GLU A 61 -6.14 -11.59 -22.37
C GLU A 61 -7.16 -12.70 -22.07
N VAL A 62 -7.43 -12.95 -20.79
CA VAL A 62 -8.31 -14.03 -20.32
C VAL A 62 -9.36 -13.47 -19.36
N GLU A 63 -10.60 -13.92 -19.51
CA GLU A 63 -11.72 -13.56 -18.64
C GLU A 63 -11.51 -14.07 -17.20
N VAL A 64 -11.18 -13.17 -16.27
CA VAL A 64 -10.97 -13.50 -14.84
C VAL A 64 -12.31 -13.50 -14.10
N LYS A 65 -12.69 -14.65 -13.54
CA LYS A 65 -13.94 -14.82 -12.76
C LYS A 65 -13.66 -14.93 -11.28
N THR A 66 -14.39 -14.19 -10.45
CA THR A 66 -14.24 -14.27 -8.99
C THR A 66 -14.77 -15.59 -8.43
N HIS A 67 -15.74 -16.20 -9.14
CA HIS A 67 -16.59 -17.30 -8.69
C HIS A 67 -17.57 -16.91 -7.56
N GLU A 68 -17.71 -15.62 -7.26
CA GLU A 68 -18.71 -15.05 -6.34
C GLU A 68 -19.87 -14.35 -7.09
N GLU A 69 -19.92 -14.47 -8.42
CA GLU A 69 -20.82 -13.68 -9.30
C GLU A 69 -22.33 -13.93 -9.05
N ASP A 70 -22.69 -15.12 -8.56
CA ASP A 70 -24.08 -15.56 -8.27
C ASP A 70 -24.47 -15.38 -6.77
N GLU A 71 -23.67 -14.64 -5.99
CA GLU A 71 -23.84 -14.49 -4.53
C GLU A 71 -24.05 -13.04 -4.06
N GLU A 72 -25.02 -12.83 -3.15
CA GLU A 72 -25.29 -11.51 -2.57
C GLU A 72 -24.36 -11.20 -1.38
N VAL A 73 -23.73 -10.02 -1.36
CA VAL A 73 -22.88 -9.56 -0.25
C VAL A 73 -23.74 -8.98 0.89
N LEU A 74 -24.13 -9.83 1.84
CA LEU A 74 -24.91 -9.43 3.03
C LEU A 74 -24.14 -8.45 3.94
N TRP A 75 -22.82 -8.59 4.03
CA TRP A 75 -21.96 -7.77 4.88
C TRP A 75 -20.51 -7.82 4.41
N LYS A 76 -19.74 -6.73 4.59
CA LYS A 76 -18.29 -6.76 4.44
C LYS A 76 -17.54 -5.79 5.36
N MET A 77 -16.33 -6.16 5.78
CA MET A 77 -15.44 -5.31 6.58
C MET A 77 -13.95 -5.70 6.42
N ARG A 78 -13.03 -4.73 6.56
CA ARG A 78 -11.59 -4.98 6.64
C ARG A 78 -11.25 -5.73 7.94
N ALA A 79 -10.52 -6.85 7.87
CA ALA A 79 -10.10 -7.63 9.03
C ALA A 79 -8.75 -8.35 8.81
N LYS A 80 -8.14 -8.83 9.90
CA LYS A 80 -6.96 -9.71 9.91
C LYS A 80 -7.38 -11.12 10.32
N LEU A 81 -7.00 -12.13 9.54
CA LEU A 81 -7.28 -13.53 9.80
C LEU A 81 -6.07 -14.21 10.45
N PHE A 82 -6.30 -14.94 11.54
CA PHE A 82 -5.33 -15.84 12.15
C PHE A 82 -5.83 -17.29 12.10
N ILE A 83 -4.90 -18.24 11.99
CA ILE A 83 -5.16 -19.68 12.08
C ILE A 83 -4.44 -20.22 13.32
N PHE A 84 -5.14 -21.02 14.13
CA PHE A 84 -4.52 -21.74 15.25
C PHE A 84 -4.06 -23.13 14.80
N GLY A 85 -2.76 -23.38 14.78
CA GLY A 85 -2.21 -24.62 14.26
C GLY A 85 -0.72 -24.80 14.54
N GLU A 86 -0.16 -25.91 14.04
CA GLU A 86 1.29 -26.10 14.00
C GLU A 86 1.86 -25.34 12.79
N THR A 87 2.92 -24.57 13.00
CA THR A 87 3.73 -24.01 11.91
C THR A 87 4.65 -25.06 11.30
N LEU A 88 5.30 -24.73 10.18
CA LEU A 88 6.34 -25.59 9.58
C LEU A 88 7.53 -25.87 10.53
N LEU A 89 7.69 -25.08 11.61
CA LEU A 89 8.78 -25.20 12.58
C LEU A 89 8.47 -26.13 13.75
N ASN A 90 7.20 -26.29 14.13
CA ASN A 90 6.76 -27.14 15.25
C ASN A 90 5.81 -28.27 14.85
N LYS A 91 5.66 -28.53 13.54
CA LYS A 91 4.87 -29.63 12.98
C LYS A 91 5.22 -30.98 13.61
N GLY A 92 4.20 -31.69 14.11
CA GLY A 92 4.33 -32.99 14.77
C GLY A 92 4.75 -32.92 16.24
N THR A 93 4.92 -31.74 16.83
CA THR A 93 5.22 -31.57 18.27
C THR A 93 3.96 -31.46 19.14
N GLY A 94 2.80 -31.26 18.54
CA GLY A 94 1.54 -30.95 19.25
C GLY A 94 1.44 -29.49 19.72
N GLN A 95 2.50 -28.69 19.59
CA GLN A 95 2.50 -27.27 19.96
C GLN A 95 1.77 -26.47 18.88
N LYS A 96 0.77 -25.69 19.28
CA LYS A 96 -0.04 -24.86 18.37
C LYS A 96 0.04 -23.40 18.76
N GLU A 97 0.11 -22.55 17.75
CA GLU A 97 0.22 -21.09 17.88
C GLU A 97 -0.74 -20.38 16.91
N TRP A 98 -0.97 -19.09 17.13
CA TRP A 98 -1.79 -18.26 16.26
C TRP A 98 -0.94 -17.62 15.16
N VAL A 99 -1.10 -18.11 13.94
CA VAL A 99 -0.35 -17.67 12.76
C VAL A 99 -1.20 -16.70 11.95
N GLU A 100 -0.65 -15.54 11.58
CA GLU A 100 -1.34 -14.61 10.67
C GLU A 100 -1.44 -15.22 9.26
N ARG A 101 -2.67 -15.31 8.74
CA ARG A 101 -2.96 -15.86 7.41
C ARG A 101 -3.10 -14.80 6.32
N GLY A 102 -3.42 -13.56 6.71
CA GLY A 102 -3.53 -12.40 5.82
C GLY A 102 -4.49 -11.32 6.35
N ILE A 103 -4.50 -10.17 5.68
CA ILE A 103 -5.37 -9.03 5.99
C ILE A 103 -6.25 -8.73 4.77
N GLY A 104 -7.55 -9.00 4.87
CA GLY A 104 -8.51 -8.99 3.77
C GLY A 104 -9.72 -8.08 4.02
N GLU A 105 -10.60 -7.95 3.03
CA GLU A 105 -12.02 -7.77 3.34
C GLU A 105 -12.58 -9.16 3.68
N VAL A 106 -13.27 -9.30 4.80
CA VAL A 106 -14.17 -10.43 5.04
C VAL A 106 -15.52 -10.04 4.45
N LYS A 107 -16.09 -10.93 3.62
CA LYS A 107 -17.46 -10.85 3.12
C LYS A 107 -18.30 -11.94 3.79
N PHE A 108 -19.57 -11.67 4.05
CA PHE A 108 -20.58 -12.71 4.23
C PHE A 108 -21.44 -12.74 2.96
N LEU A 109 -21.48 -13.88 2.30
CA LEU A 109 -22.14 -14.09 1.01
C LEU A 109 -23.38 -14.97 1.16
N HIS A 110 -24.36 -14.76 0.29
CA HIS A 110 -25.56 -15.59 0.18
C HIS A 110 -25.77 -16.01 -1.28
N GLY A 111 -25.45 -17.26 -1.59
CA GLY A 111 -25.74 -17.84 -2.90
C GLY A 111 -27.24 -18.00 -3.14
N SER A 112 -27.70 -17.49 -4.29
CA SER A 112 -29.12 -17.48 -4.69
C SER A 112 -29.79 -18.87 -4.74
N SER A 113 -28.99 -19.93 -4.91
CA SER A 113 -29.44 -21.32 -4.89
C SER A 113 -29.65 -21.87 -3.46
N ILE A 114 -30.81 -21.60 -2.86
CA ILE A 114 -31.33 -22.45 -1.77
C ILE A 114 -31.39 -23.91 -2.24
N ARG A 115 -30.93 -24.84 -1.40
CA ARG A 115 -31.04 -26.30 -1.55
C ARG A 115 -31.69 -26.91 -0.30
#